data_AF-A0AAU5RCP3-F1
#
_entry.id   AF-A0AAU5RCP3-F1
#
_cell.length_a   1.000
_cell.length_b   1.000
_cell.length_c   1.000
_cell.angle_alpha   90.00
_cell.angle_beta   90.00
_cell.angle_gamma   90.00
#
_symmetry.space_group_name_H-M   'P 1'
#
loop_
_entity.id
_entity.type
_entity.pdbx_description
1 polymer ?
#
loop_
_entity_poly.entity_id
_entity_poly.type
_entity_poly.pdbx_seq_one_letter_code
_entity_poly.pdbx_strand_id
1 'polypeptide(L)'
;MIDTSAADGPKPTGRGAARRSELFDELVDLLVTEGFAHLTLDDLAARLHCSKRTLYGLAGSKEQLVRTAVVHFFRRATAHVEGALAAEAEPAGRLAAYLGAVSAELAPASPRFFDDVAAFEPAAEVYDRNTRAAAQRIQQLIDEGMASGAFREVHVAFAADVISSVMVRIQRRQVAATTGLTDAQAYAHLAELLLHGLAR
;
A
#
# COMPACT_ATOMS: atom_id res chain seq x y z
N MET A 1 2.26 -12.86 -4.25
CA MET A 1 3.47 -13.05 -5.08
C MET A 1 3.32 -12.20 -6.34
N ILE A 2 4.14 -11.17 -6.52
CA ILE A 2 4.17 -10.41 -7.77
C ILE A 2 5.10 -11.18 -8.71
N ASP A 3 4.54 -11.56 -9.86
CA ASP A 3 5.25 -12.28 -10.91
C ASP A 3 6.43 -11.43 -11.43
N THR A 4 7.62 -12.04 -11.41
CA THR A 4 8.89 -11.40 -11.76
C THR A 4 9.19 -11.74 -13.22
N SER A 5 8.44 -11.15 -14.15
CA SER A 5 8.84 -11.20 -15.56
C SER A 5 9.82 -10.05 -15.83
N ALA A 6 11.10 -10.41 -15.79
CA ALA A 6 12.24 -9.51 -15.99
C ALA A 6 12.45 -9.23 -17.48
N ALA A 7 12.29 -7.96 -17.87
CA ALA A 7 13.00 -7.42 -19.03
C ALA A 7 14.43 -7.07 -18.56
N ASP A 8 15.41 -7.90 -18.95
CA ASP A 8 16.81 -7.75 -18.55
C ASP A 8 17.51 -6.68 -19.42
N GLY A 9 17.49 -5.45 -18.93
CA GLY A 9 18.38 -4.38 -19.38
C GLY A 9 19.56 -4.23 -18.40
N PRO A 10 20.76 -3.83 -18.85
CA PRO A 10 21.95 -3.83 -18.02
C PRO A 10 21.73 -2.96 -16.77
N LYS A 11 21.80 -3.59 -15.58
CA LYS A 11 21.74 -2.91 -14.29
C LYS A 11 22.88 -1.90 -14.19
N PRO A 12 22.62 -0.59 -14.20
CA PRO A 12 23.71 0.38 -14.14
C PRO A 12 24.27 0.33 -12.73
N THR A 13 25.53 -0.06 -12.57
CA THR A 13 26.26 -0.04 -11.30
C THR A 13 27.11 1.23 -11.23
N GLY A 14 26.95 2.04 -10.18
CA GLY A 14 27.70 3.28 -9.96
C GLY A 14 26.90 4.45 -9.37
N ARG A 15 27.58 5.58 -9.08
CA ARG A 15 26.99 6.81 -8.50
C ARG A 15 25.73 7.31 -9.23
N GLY A 16 25.67 7.14 -10.55
CA GLY A 16 24.50 7.53 -11.36
C GLY A 16 23.26 6.65 -11.16
N ALA A 17 23.42 5.41 -10.67
CA ALA A 17 22.29 4.56 -10.33
C ALA A 17 21.71 4.90 -8.96
N ALA A 18 22.58 5.14 -7.97
CA ALA A 18 22.17 5.61 -6.65
C ALA A 18 21.40 6.93 -6.76
N ARG A 19 21.92 7.91 -7.51
CA ARG A 19 21.24 9.19 -7.72
C ARG A 19 19.88 9.06 -8.43
N ARG A 20 19.73 8.10 -9.34
CA ARG A 20 18.43 7.83 -9.98
C ARG A 20 17.44 7.16 -9.04
N SER A 21 17.92 6.31 -8.14
CA SER A 21 17.07 5.74 -7.08
C SER A 21 16.57 6.83 -6.15
N GLU A 22 17.47 7.69 -5.65
CA GLU A 22 17.12 8.84 -4.80
C GLU A 22 16.07 9.73 -5.46
N LEU A 23 16.29 10.11 -6.73
CA LEU A 23 15.32 10.92 -7.48
C LEU A 23 13.96 10.23 -7.62
N PHE A 24 13.95 8.90 -7.78
CA PHE A 24 12.71 8.14 -7.88
C PHE A 24 11.99 8.03 -6.53
N ASP A 25 12.73 7.90 -5.43
CA ASP A 25 12.16 7.95 -4.07
C ASP A 25 11.57 9.34 -3.78
N GLU A 26 12.29 10.42 -4.12
CA GLU A 26 11.79 11.80 -4.00
C GLU A 26 10.51 12.03 -4.82
N LEU A 27 10.44 11.46 -6.02
CA LEU A 27 9.23 11.46 -6.85
C LEU A 27 8.09 10.72 -6.15
N VAL A 28 8.32 9.52 -5.62
CA VAL A 28 7.29 8.74 -4.92
C VAL A 28 6.72 9.56 -3.76
N ASP A 29 7.59 10.13 -2.92
CA ASP A 29 7.18 10.93 -1.77
C ASP A 29 6.35 12.16 -2.18
N LEU A 30 6.74 12.82 -3.27
CA LEU A 30 5.98 13.94 -3.84
C LEU A 30 4.56 13.52 -4.26
N LEU A 31 4.44 12.42 -5.01
CA LEU A 31 3.14 11.94 -5.48
C LEU A 31 2.25 11.47 -4.33
N VAL A 32 2.82 10.78 -3.33
CA VAL A 32 2.13 10.31 -2.13
C VAL A 32 1.59 11.49 -1.31
N THR A 33 2.39 12.55 -1.17
CA THR A 33 2.03 13.72 -0.36
C THR A 33 1.04 14.66 -1.03
N GLU A 34 1.06 14.78 -2.36
CA GLU A 34 0.28 15.80 -3.07
C GLU A 34 -0.78 15.26 -4.04
N GLY A 35 -0.77 13.96 -4.31
CA GLY A 35 -1.44 13.40 -5.48
C GLY A 35 -0.69 13.70 -6.78
N PHE A 36 -1.18 13.16 -7.89
CA PHE A 36 -0.46 13.14 -9.17
C PHE A 36 -1.29 13.59 -10.38
N ALA A 37 -2.63 13.59 -10.30
CA ALA A 37 -3.47 13.88 -11.46
C ALA A 37 -3.20 15.28 -12.03
N HIS A 38 -3.03 16.25 -11.12
CA HIS A 38 -2.81 17.66 -11.45
C HIS A 38 -1.38 18.05 -11.83
N LEU A 39 -0.38 17.21 -11.58
CA LEU A 39 1.03 17.54 -11.81
C LEU A 39 1.42 17.24 -13.25
N THR A 40 1.98 18.21 -13.97
CA THR A 40 2.58 17.95 -15.29
C THR A 40 4.00 17.41 -15.15
N LEU A 41 4.58 16.87 -16.24
CA LEU A 41 6.00 16.49 -16.24
C LEU A 41 6.92 17.71 -16.02
N ASP A 42 6.48 18.90 -16.41
CA ASP A 42 7.21 20.14 -16.15
C ASP A 42 7.19 20.52 -14.67
N ASP A 43 6.03 20.37 -14.00
CA ASP A 43 5.92 20.58 -12.55
C ASP A 43 6.81 19.60 -11.77
N LEU A 44 6.78 18.32 -12.15
CA LEU A 44 7.61 17.28 -11.55
C LEU A 44 9.10 17.58 -11.74
N ALA A 45 9.51 17.97 -12.95
CA ALA A 45 10.91 18.29 -13.26
C ALA A 45 11.39 19.51 -12.44
N ALA A 46 10.55 20.54 -12.34
CA ALA A 46 10.86 21.73 -11.56
C ALA A 46 11.01 21.43 -10.06
N ARG A 47 10.07 20.66 -9.48
CA ARG A 47 10.07 20.31 -8.05
C ARG A 47 11.17 19.34 -7.66
N LEU A 48 11.52 18.41 -8.54
CA LEU A 48 12.61 17.45 -8.33
C LEU A 48 13.97 17.98 -8.80
N HIS A 49 14.04 19.26 -9.18
CA HIS A 49 15.25 19.94 -9.67
C HIS A 49 16.01 19.12 -10.73
N CYS A 50 15.27 18.53 -11.67
CA CYS A 50 15.82 17.68 -12.73
C CYS A 50 15.28 18.05 -14.12
N SER A 51 15.83 17.44 -15.16
CA SER A 51 15.34 17.66 -16.53
C SER A 51 14.20 16.72 -16.87
N LYS A 52 13.31 17.11 -17.79
CA LYS A 52 12.30 16.17 -18.36
C LYS A 52 12.94 14.91 -18.92
N ARG A 53 14.12 15.02 -19.54
CA ARG A 53 14.89 13.87 -20.04
C ARG A 53 15.26 12.90 -18.90
N THR A 54 15.55 13.42 -17.71
CA THR A 54 15.83 12.60 -16.53
C THR A 54 14.57 11.81 -16.11
N LEU A 55 13.40 12.45 -16.09
CA LEU A 55 12.12 11.78 -15.81
C LEU A 55 11.77 10.73 -16.86
N TYR A 56 11.99 11.02 -18.15
CA TYR A 56 11.83 10.03 -19.23
C TYR A 56 12.80 8.85 -19.13
N GLY A 57 13.95 9.05 -18.47
CA GLY A 57 14.88 7.97 -18.14
C GLY A 57 14.38 7.04 -17.03
N LEU A 58 13.36 7.46 -16.27
CA LEU A 58 12.70 6.64 -15.24
C LEU A 58 11.51 5.86 -15.82
N ALA A 59 10.74 6.46 -16.72
CA ALA A 59 9.61 5.82 -17.39
C ALA A 59 9.29 6.46 -18.75
N GLY A 60 8.71 5.68 -19.67
CA GLY A 60 8.40 6.12 -21.04
C GLY A 60 7.22 7.09 -21.15
N SER A 61 6.41 7.27 -20.09
CA SER A 61 5.31 8.23 -20.03
C SER A 61 5.00 8.66 -18.59
N LYS A 62 4.22 9.73 -18.41
CA LYS A 62 3.70 10.15 -17.08
C LYS A 62 2.87 9.03 -16.44
N GLU A 63 2.04 8.34 -17.22
CA GLU A 63 1.23 7.22 -16.74
C GLU A 63 2.11 6.07 -16.22
N GLN A 64 3.14 5.68 -16.98
CA GLN A 64 4.08 4.66 -16.55
C GLN A 64 4.88 5.11 -15.31
N LEU A 65 5.23 6.39 -15.24
CA LEU A 65 5.91 6.97 -14.09
C LEU A 65 5.06 6.85 -12.82
N VAL A 66 3.79 7.27 -12.89
CA VAL A 66 2.82 7.17 -11.79
C VAL A 66 2.60 5.72 -11.39
N ARG A 67 2.30 4.83 -12.34
CA ARG A 67 2.09 3.40 -12.05
C ARG A 67 3.31 2.80 -11.34
N THR A 68 4.52 3.11 -11.81
CA THR A 68 5.75 2.60 -11.20
C THR A 68 5.96 3.15 -9.80
N ALA A 69 5.65 4.44 -9.58
CA ALA A 69 5.70 5.06 -8.25
C ALA A 69 4.70 4.42 -7.28
N VAL A 70 3.45 4.19 -7.71
CA VAL A 70 2.43 3.52 -6.91
C VAL A 70 2.83 2.08 -6.57
N VAL A 71 3.36 1.32 -7.54
CA VAL A 71 3.92 -0.02 -7.28
C VAL A 71 5.05 0.04 -6.26
N HIS A 72 5.93 1.03 -6.37
CA HIS A 72 7.06 1.18 -5.45
C HIS A 72 6.60 1.51 -4.03
N PHE A 73 5.68 2.46 -3.87
CA PHE A 73 5.06 2.81 -2.59
C PHE A 73 4.48 1.56 -1.91
N PHE A 74 3.60 0.84 -2.59
CA PHE A 74 2.95 -0.34 -2.05
C PHE A 74 3.93 -1.50 -1.77
N ARG A 75 4.99 -1.65 -2.57
CA ARG A 75 6.03 -2.65 -2.32
C ARG A 75 6.81 -2.33 -1.04
N ARG A 76 7.17 -1.06 -0.81
CA ARG A 76 7.83 -0.63 0.43
C ARG A 76 6.92 -0.85 1.64
N ALA A 77 5.66 -0.44 1.53
CA ALA A 77 4.65 -0.69 2.57
C ALA A 77 4.53 -2.18 2.91
N THR A 78 4.39 -3.05 1.91
CA THR A 78 4.35 -4.51 2.13
C THR A 78 5.60 -5.03 2.84
N ALA A 79 6.79 -4.57 2.46
CA ALA A 79 8.03 -5.01 3.09
C ALA A 79 8.11 -4.60 4.57
N HIS A 80 7.70 -3.37 4.91
CA HIS A 80 7.66 -2.90 6.30
C HIS A 80 6.59 -3.63 7.13
N VAL A 81 5.40 -3.84 6.56
CA VAL A 81 4.31 -4.58 7.21
C VAL A 81 4.73 -6.02 7.53
N GLU A 82 5.32 -6.73 6.58
CA GLU A 82 5.80 -8.10 6.84
C GLU A 82 6.99 -8.11 7.83
N GLY A 83 7.83 -7.06 7.83
CA GLY A 83 8.88 -6.88 8.83
C GLY A 83 8.34 -6.71 10.24
N ALA A 84 7.32 -5.85 10.42
CA ALA A 84 6.63 -5.66 11.70
C ALA A 84 5.97 -6.96 12.19
N LEU A 85 5.35 -7.70 11.27
CA LEU A 85 4.75 -8.99 11.57
C LEU A 85 5.79 -10.06 11.94
N ALA A 86 6.96 -10.06 11.30
CA ALA A 86 8.03 -11.01 11.61
C ALA A 86 8.68 -10.76 12.98
N ALA A 87 8.60 -9.52 13.49
CA ALA A 87 9.11 -9.16 14.80
C ALA A 87 8.18 -9.59 15.96
N GLU A 88 6.93 -9.98 15.66
CA GLU A 88 5.93 -10.35 16.67
C GLU A 88 5.76 -11.88 16.75
N ALA A 89 5.93 -12.42 17.96
CA ALA A 89 5.87 -13.85 18.22
C ALA A 89 4.48 -14.30 18.66
N GLU A 90 3.73 -13.47 19.37
CA GLU A 90 2.44 -13.85 19.94
C GLU A 90 1.34 -13.86 18.86
N PRO A 91 0.59 -14.97 18.68
CA PRO A 91 -0.41 -15.09 17.63
C PRO A 91 -1.45 -13.94 17.62
N ALA A 92 -1.92 -13.51 18.79
CA ALA A 92 -2.82 -12.37 18.90
C ALA A 92 -2.14 -11.04 18.56
N GLY A 93 -0.87 -10.87 18.98
CA GLY A 93 -0.06 -9.69 18.69
C GLY A 93 0.22 -9.54 17.19
N ARG A 94 0.39 -10.66 16.48
CA ARG A 94 0.70 -10.68 15.03
C ARG A 94 -0.38 -9.99 14.19
N LEU A 95 -1.66 -10.23 14.48
CA LEU A 95 -2.76 -9.54 13.79
C LEU A 95 -2.75 -8.03 14.05
N ALA A 96 -2.50 -7.63 15.31
CA ALA A 96 -2.41 -6.22 15.69
C ALA A 96 -1.21 -5.53 15.02
N ALA A 97 -0.05 -6.17 15.02
CA ALA A 97 1.17 -5.69 14.37
C ALA A 97 0.96 -5.50 12.87
N TYR A 98 0.32 -6.47 12.20
CA TYR A 98 0.03 -6.39 10.78
C TYR A 98 -0.87 -5.20 10.43
N LEU A 99 -2.04 -5.10 11.07
CA LEU A 99 -3.02 -4.05 10.76
C LEU A 99 -2.54 -2.67 11.19
N GLY A 100 -1.85 -2.58 12.32
CA GLY A 100 -1.20 -1.35 12.79
C GLY A 100 -0.14 -0.87 11.81
N ALA A 101 0.70 -1.77 11.29
CA ALA A 101 1.69 -1.43 10.29
C ALA A 101 1.05 -1.00 8.96
N VAL A 102 -0.03 -1.64 8.52
CA VAL A 102 -0.78 -1.19 7.32
C VAL A 102 -1.29 0.23 7.50
N SER A 103 -1.91 0.53 8.65
CA SER A 103 -2.38 1.89 8.96
C SER A 103 -1.22 2.90 8.94
N ALA A 104 -0.09 2.56 9.58
CA ALA A 104 1.09 3.42 9.65
C ALA A 104 1.72 3.70 8.28
N GLU A 105 1.81 2.70 7.39
CA GLU A 105 2.37 2.87 6.05
C GLU A 105 1.46 3.66 5.10
N LEU A 106 0.14 3.65 5.34
CA LEU A 106 -0.81 4.46 4.57
C LEU A 106 -0.94 5.89 5.09
N ALA A 107 -0.59 6.16 6.35
CA ALA A 107 -0.79 7.47 6.99
C ALA A 107 -0.07 8.65 6.31
N PRO A 108 1.14 8.51 5.73
CA PRO A 108 1.80 9.59 5.02
C PRO A 108 1.12 9.99 3.71
N ALA A 109 0.27 9.11 3.14
CA ALA A 109 -0.38 9.36 1.88
C ALA A 109 -1.57 10.33 2.03
N SER A 110 -1.61 11.34 1.17
CA SER A 110 -2.68 12.32 1.19
C SER A 110 -4.01 11.71 0.73
N PRO A 111 -5.16 12.25 1.20
CA PRO A 111 -6.46 11.85 0.68
C PRO A 111 -6.55 11.98 -0.85
N ARG A 112 -5.94 13.03 -1.40
CA ARG A 112 -5.89 13.30 -2.84
C ARG A 112 -5.09 12.23 -3.60
N PHE A 113 -4.01 11.71 -3.04
CA PHE A 113 -3.29 10.59 -3.64
C PHE A 113 -4.20 9.37 -3.79
N PHE A 114 -4.96 9.01 -2.75
CA PHE A 114 -5.90 7.89 -2.84
C PHE A 114 -7.06 8.16 -3.79
N ASP A 115 -7.57 9.40 -3.86
CA ASP A 115 -8.58 9.78 -4.84
C ASP A 115 -8.05 9.64 -6.28
N ASP A 116 -6.82 10.10 -6.53
CA ASP A 116 -6.15 9.99 -7.82
C ASP A 116 -5.88 8.51 -8.19
N VAL A 117 -5.46 7.67 -7.21
CA VAL A 117 -5.29 6.22 -7.40
C VAL A 117 -6.61 5.56 -7.79
N ALA A 118 -7.71 5.89 -7.10
CA ALA A 118 -9.02 5.31 -7.37
C ALA A 118 -9.59 5.76 -8.73
N ALA A 119 -9.22 6.95 -9.22
CA ALA A 119 -9.66 7.49 -10.50
C ALA A 119 -8.77 7.06 -11.69
N PHE A 120 -7.64 6.41 -11.43
CA PHE A 120 -6.66 6.04 -12.46
C PHE A 120 -6.43 4.53 -12.50
N GLU A 121 -7.05 3.85 -13.47
CA GLU A 121 -7.09 2.38 -13.56
C GLU A 121 -5.73 1.68 -13.37
N PRO A 122 -4.62 2.11 -14.02
CA PRO A 122 -3.32 1.45 -13.83
C PRO A 122 -2.77 1.51 -12.40
N ALA A 123 -3.18 2.50 -11.60
CA ALA A 123 -2.86 2.58 -10.18
C ALA A 123 -3.90 1.84 -9.32
N ALA A 124 -5.19 1.92 -9.68
CA ALA A 124 -6.26 1.21 -9.00
C ALA A 124 -6.03 -0.31 -9.00
N GLU A 125 -5.60 -0.89 -10.13
CA GLU A 125 -5.25 -2.31 -10.24
C GLU A 125 -4.12 -2.72 -9.28
N VAL A 126 -3.16 -1.82 -9.05
CA VAL A 126 -2.04 -2.06 -8.12
C VAL A 126 -2.55 -2.10 -6.69
N TYR A 127 -3.39 -1.14 -6.32
CA TYR A 127 -3.97 -1.10 -4.98
C TYR A 127 -4.88 -2.31 -4.76
N ASP A 128 -5.76 -2.65 -5.70
CA ASP A 128 -6.67 -3.79 -5.59
C ASP A 128 -5.93 -5.13 -5.42
N ARG A 129 -4.84 -5.36 -6.16
CA ARG A 129 -4.01 -6.55 -5.97
C ARG A 129 -3.41 -6.60 -4.56
N ASN A 130 -2.94 -5.46 -4.05
CA ASN A 130 -2.37 -5.38 -2.71
C ASN A 130 -3.42 -5.60 -1.63
N THR A 131 -4.63 -5.05 -1.79
CA THR A 131 -5.78 -5.28 -0.91
C THR A 131 -6.16 -6.76 -0.87
N ARG A 132 -6.24 -7.43 -2.03
CA ARG A 132 -6.53 -8.87 -2.09
C ARG A 132 -5.48 -9.71 -1.36
N ALA A 133 -4.19 -9.36 -1.51
CA ALA A 133 -3.11 -10.03 -0.80
C ALA A 133 -3.19 -9.78 0.72
N ALA A 134 -3.52 -8.56 1.14
CA ALA A 134 -3.67 -8.23 2.56
C ALA A 134 -4.87 -8.93 3.21
N ALA A 135 -6.00 -9.04 2.49
CA ALA A 135 -7.17 -9.78 2.98
C ALA A 135 -6.84 -11.28 3.19
N GLN A 136 -6.12 -11.90 2.25
CA GLN A 136 -5.63 -13.27 2.40
C GLN A 136 -4.68 -13.42 3.59
N ARG A 137 -3.79 -12.44 3.80
CA ARG A 137 -2.86 -12.46 4.93
C ARG A 137 -3.58 -12.35 6.27
N ILE A 138 -4.57 -11.47 6.38
CA ILE A 138 -5.40 -11.33 7.58
C ILE A 138 -6.16 -12.61 7.87
N GLN A 139 -6.76 -13.25 6.85
CA GLN A 139 -7.42 -14.54 7.02
C GLN A 139 -6.48 -15.60 7.60
N GLN A 140 -5.26 -15.70 7.06
CA GLN A 140 -4.25 -16.63 7.58
C GLN A 140 -3.90 -16.34 9.06
N LEU A 141 -3.76 -15.07 9.44
CA LEU A 141 -3.46 -14.69 10.83
C LEU A 141 -4.61 -15.02 11.78
N ILE A 142 -5.86 -14.90 11.33
CA ILE A 142 -7.04 -15.31 12.11
C ILE A 142 -7.03 -16.83 12.29
N ASP A 143 -6.77 -17.60 11.24
CA ASP A 143 -6.68 -19.07 11.31
C ASP A 143 -5.58 -19.53 12.27
N GLU A 144 -4.39 -18.91 12.20
CA GLU A 144 -3.27 -19.16 13.12
C GLU A 144 -3.64 -18.84 14.58
N GLY A 145 -4.30 -17.71 14.81
CA GLY A 145 -4.74 -17.29 16.14
C GLY A 145 -5.85 -18.18 16.72
N MET A 146 -6.75 -18.72 15.89
CA MET A 146 -7.74 -19.70 16.34
C MET A 146 -7.10 -21.06 16.65
N ALA A 147 -6.21 -21.55 15.79
CA ALA A 147 -5.54 -22.85 15.97
C ALA A 147 -4.66 -22.88 17.24
N SER A 148 -4.07 -21.75 17.61
CA SER A 148 -3.31 -21.57 18.86
C SER A 148 -4.18 -21.31 20.08
N GLY A 149 -5.49 -21.12 19.91
CA GLY A 149 -6.41 -20.75 20.99
C GLY A 149 -6.27 -19.31 21.48
N ALA A 150 -5.57 -18.45 20.74
CA ALA A 150 -5.44 -17.03 21.05
C ALA A 150 -6.72 -16.24 20.72
N PHE A 151 -7.47 -16.68 19.71
CA PHE A 151 -8.77 -16.10 19.33
C PHE A 151 -9.93 -17.02 19.69
N ARG A 152 -11.13 -16.42 19.82
CA ARG A 152 -12.37 -17.19 19.89
C ARG A 152 -12.69 -17.84 18.54
N GLU A 153 -13.44 -18.94 18.55
CA GLU A 153 -13.89 -19.56 17.31
C GLU A 153 -14.89 -18.65 16.58
N VAL A 154 -14.63 -18.42 15.29
CA VAL A 154 -15.50 -17.67 14.39
C VAL A 154 -15.62 -18.40 13.05
N HIS A 155 -16.65 -18.07 12.27
CA HIS A 155 -16.78 -18.59 10.91
C HIS A 155 -15.80 -17.87 9.97
N VAL A 156 -14.62 -18.45 9.76
CA VAL A 156 -13.49 -17.86 9.00
C VAL A 156 -13.90 -17.28 7.67
N ALA A 157 -14.64 -18.04 6.84
CA ALA A 157 -15.01 -17.58 5.52
C ALA A 157 -15.91 -16.33 5.56
N PHE A 158 -16.74 -16.20 6.61
CA PHE A 158 -17.58 -15.01 6.79
C PHE A 158 -16.76 -13.83 7.30
N ALA A 159 -15.83 -14.07 8.26
CA ALA A 159 -14.91 -13.03 8.71
C ALA A 159 -14.05 -12.50 7.54
N ALA A 160 -13.50 -13.40 6.71
CA ALA A 160 -12.72 -13.04 5.54
C ALA A 160 -13.53 -12.25 4.50
N ASP A 161 -14.80 -12.62 4.26
CA ASP A 161 -15.71 -11.90 3.37
C ASP A 161 -16.01 -10.48 3.87
N VAL A 162 -16.30 -10.32 5.17
CA VAL A 162 -16.52 -9.01 5.80
C VAL A 162 -15.27 -8.13 5.69
N ILE A 163 -14.09 -8.68 6.03
CA ILE A 163 -12.81 -7.96 5.97
C ILE A 163 -12.51 -7.52 4.55
N SER A 164 -12.61 -8.44 3.59
CA SER A 164 -12.38 -8.16 2.16
C SER A 164 -13.33 -7.08 1.65
N SER A 165 -14.62 -7.18 2.01
CA SER A 165 -15.64 -6.21 1.63
C SER A 165 -15.32 -4.82 2.16
N VAL A 166 -14.92 -4.70 3.43
CA VAL A 166 -14.54 -3.40 4.02
C VAL A 166 -13.30 -2.84 3.31
N MET A 167 -12.25 -3.65 3.12
CA MET A 167 -11.01 -3.18 2.47
C MET A 167 -11.23 -2.71 1.02
N VAL A 168 -12.08 -3.41 0.26
CA VAL A 168 -12.47 -2.97 -1.09
C VAL A 168 -13.25 -1.64 -1.06
N ARG A 169 -14.10 -1.42 -0.04
CA ARG A 169 -14.78 -0.13 0.11
C ARG A 169 -13.82 1.00 0.51
N ILE A 170 -12.77 0.70 1.29
CA ILE A 170 -11.70 1.65 1.62
C ILE A 170 -10.98 2.07 0.33
N GLN A 171 -10.45 1.12 -0.43
CA GLN A 171 -9.66 1.43 -1.64
C GLN A 171 -10.47 2.20 -2.70
N ARG A 172 -11.78 1.94 -2.79
CA ARG A 172 -12.71 2.63 -3.71
C ARG A 172 -13.18 3.98 -3.18
N ARG A 173 -12.60 4.45 -2.07
CA ARG A 173 -12.91 5.73 -1.41
C ARG A 173 -14.35 5.83 -0.89
N GLN A 174 -15.07 4.71 -0.83
CA GLN A 174 -16.45 4.66 -0.36
C GLN A 174 -16.54 4.83 1.15
N VAL A 175 -15.58 4.30 1.91
CA VAL A 175 -15.50 4.55 3.36
C VAL A 175 -15.22 6.02 3.63
N ALA A 176 -14.25 6.63 2.92
CA ALA A 176 -13.98 8.06 3.03
C ALA A 176 -15.21 8.91 2.71
N ALA A 177 -15.92 8.61 1.61
CA ALA A 177 -17.13 9.34 1.24
C ALA A 177 -18.28 9.22 2.25
N THR A 178 -18.38 8.10 2.97
CA THR A 178 -19.47 7.84 3.92
C THR A 178 -19.15 8.29 5.36
N THR A 179 -17.88 8.33 5.74
CA THR A 179 -17.46 8.54 7.14
C THR A 179 -16.53 9.74 7.33
N GLY A 180 -15.92 10.26 6.26
CA GLY A 180 -14.87 11.26 6.33
C GLY A 180 -13.49 10.73 6.76
N LEU A 181 -13.35 9.44 7.03
CA LEU A 181 -12.09 8.83 7.45
C LEU A 181 -11.10 8.72 6.28
N THR A 182 -9.81 8.91 6.57
CA THR A 182 -8.74 8.52 5.63
C THR A 182 -8.59 7.00 5.57
N ASP A 183 -7.90 6.49 4.55
CA ASP A 183 -7.67 5.04 4.43
C ASP A 183 -6.88 4.51 5.64
N ALA A 184 -5.86 5.24 6.09
CA ALA A 184 -5.10 4.89 7.29
C ALA A 184 -5.98 4.79 8.54
N GLN A 185 -6.88 5.76 8.75
CA GLN A 185 -7.83 5.74 9.88
C GLN A 185 -8.85 4.59 9.75
N ALA A 186 -9.33 4.32 8.55
CA ALA A 186 -10.24 3.20 8.30
C ALA A 186 -9.58 1.84 8.61
N TYR A 187 -8.31 1.67 8.24
CA TYR A 187 -7.53 0.48 8.62
C TYR A 187 -7.29 0.39 10.14
N ALA A 188 -7.05 1.51 10.82
CA ALA A 188 -6.92 1.53 12.28
C ALA A 188 -8.22 1.08 12.97
N HIS A 189 -9.37 1.60 12.55
CA HIS A 189 -10.66 1.18 13.09
C HIS A 189 -11.01 -0.28 12.73
N LEU A 190 -10.65 -0.74 11.53
CA LEU A 190 -10.77 -2.16 11.19
C LEU A 190 -9.93 -3.03 12.13
N ALA A 191 -8.72 -2.59 12.49
CA ALA A 191 -7.88 -3.27 13.48
C ALA A 191 -8.55 -3.35 14.85
N GLU A 192 -9.07 -2.23 15.36
CA GLU A 192 -9.80 -2.19 16.63
C GLU A 192 -10.99 -3.15 16.64
N LEU A 193 -11.82 -3.11 15.60
CA LEU A 193 -13.00 -3.98 15.48
C LEU A 193 -12.62 -5.46 15.43
N LEU A 194 -11.56 -5.83 14.71
CA LEU A 194 -11.11 -7.21 14.62
C LEU A 194 -10.49 -7.68 15.93
N LEU A 195 -9.61 -6.90 16.56
CA LEU A 195 -8.94 -7.30 17.79
C LEU A 195 -9.92 -7.42 18.97
N HIS A 196 -10.81 -6.46 19.15
CA HIS A 196 -11.83 -6.52 20.20
C HIS A 196 -12.94 -7.51 19.87
N GLY A 197 -13.25 -7.68 18.58
CA GLY A 197 -14.24 -8.65 18.11
C GLY A 197 -13.76 -10.11 18.17
N LEU A 198 -12.45 -10.36 18.22
CA LEU A 198 -11.86 -11.71 18.28
C LEU A 198 -11.30 -12.10 19.66
N ALA A 199 -11.17 -11.13 20.56
CA ALA A 199 -10.78 -11.36 21.96
C ALA A 199 -11.72 -12.39 22.63
N ARG A 200 -11.14 -13.17 23.55
CA ARG A 200 -11.89 -14.08 24.43
C ARG A 200 -12.47 -13.34 25.63
#